data_AF-A0A812LFZ5-F1
#
_entry.id   AF-A0A812LFZ5-F1
#
_cell.length_a   1.000
_cell.length_b   1.000
_cell.length_c   1.000
_cell.angle_alpha   90.00
_cell.angle_beta   90.00
_cell.angle_gamma   90.00
#
_symmetry.space_group_name_H-M   'P 1'
#
loop_
_entity.id
_entity.type
_entity.pdbx_description
1 polymer ?
#
loop_
_entity_poly.entity_id
_entity_poly.type
_entity_poly.pdbx_seq_one_letter_code
_entity_poly.pdbx_strand_id
1 'polypeptide(L)'
;MSGWDTALQQSILEVAGDDAGIAGLLDPAASSEDLVLAKRKPGRPKGTKGSRIARSDAEARAAASMPDFDLDASLDRRAQQLDLPSWQSHDRSTERQLQRCEQQDLMWRVGRQFGLLPAVLQAGRPVQKTVVQALCHALDSEKQNLVDVKLSKSGKVRAAATDPVKQSEAVDRFLDGTALTCSCTSLANIHQCNSSTLQKHLLASACIVAESSSFMLGSMVETCLSAAKAQGLLPMLFALRVRYDETPTKVRLVSACDKSLQQSCGFVFVPKAASSGQALQDFGARQGLAVGESCTLAKILQTELELGMLFASPDMGDYWWVRSPIPCTLSAMDRTTGENERAAVWDQISRVPEMNRLARTFKYRMRLTCTDRYSANYRCEKGLQCEGFMPKFAKVHTPCDCHKVATSLKCGIANLEKDVSGLVNSALVMAGEAGALHKLRSLLFNVIAADLDIKKEMPPSNVLLEEYRTDMLKLYLPQESLDGTRRQRHRNREREYVLRSFLNGYINTDCDGVQHFCAPGCCEDRQETLKCIYLFVVPALLPSKLPVLCRKGWHNQCYPVDWCGLLEAHHRLFSRLLLAFVGSPHRDLQASAAAATAVAPEEALAVAGWLL
;
A
#
# COMPACT_ATOMS: atom_id res chain seq x y z
N MET A 1 -39.41 0.07 -1.62
CA MET A 1 -38.90 0.18 -3.02
C MET A 1 -39.43 1.40 -3.79
N SER A 2 -40.19 2.34 -3.19
CA SER A 2 -40.76 3.51 -3.89
C SER A 2 -39.89 4.78 -3.89
N GLY A 3 -38.80 4.84 -3.12
CA GLY A 3 -37.97 6.05 -3.00
C GLY A 3 -36.75 6.13 -3.93
N TRP A 4 -36.35 5.02 -4.57
CA TRP A 4 -35.20 4.98 -5.49
C TRP A 4 -35.57 5.38 -6.92
N ASP A 5 -36.84 5.20 -7.32
CA ASP A 5 -37.32 5.59 -8.65
C ASP A 5 -37.34 7.11 -8.84
N THR A 6 -37.65 7.88 -7.79
CA THR A 6 -37.79 9.34 -7.87
C THR A 6 -36.45 10.06 -8.04
N ALA A 7 -35.40 9.59 -7.37
CA ALA A 7 -34.06 10.19 -7.49
C ALA A 7 -33.42 9.89 -8.86
N LEU A 8 -33.63 8.68 -9.39
CA LEU A 8 -33.15 8.32 -10.73
C LEU A 8 -33.96 9.00 -11.84
N GLN A 9 -35.28 9.17 -11.67
CA GLN A 9 -36.12 9.92 -12.60
C GLN A 9 -35.79 11.42 -12.59
N GLN A 10 -35.51 12.03 -11.44
CA GLN A 10 -35.09 13.44 -11.37
C GLN A 10 -33.76 13.68 -12.06
N SER A 11 -32.74 12.84 -11.87
CA SER A 11 -31.46 12.98 -12.58
C SER A 11 -31.55 12.68 -14.07
N ILE A 12 -32.52 11.89 -14.54
CA ILE A 12 -32.76 11.65 -15.97
C ILE A 12 -33.53 12.81 -16.63
N LEU A 13 -34.46 13.45 -15.89
CA LEU A 13 -35.20 14.62 -16.38
C LEU A 13 -34.34 15.90 -16.42
N GLU A 14 -33.41 16.07 -15.48
CA GLU A 14 -32.46 17.20 -15.49
C GLU A 14 -31.46 17.14 -16.67
N VAL A 15 -31.18 15.95 -17.21
CA VAL A 15 -30.29 15.78 -18.38
C VAL A 15 -31.06 15.87 -19.71
N ALA A 16 -32.39 15.66 -19.71
CA ALA A 16 -33.22 15.72 -20.91
C ALA A 16 -33.87 17.11 -21.15
N GLY A 17 -33.76 18.04 -20.20
CA GLY A 17 -34.43 19.35 -20.25
C GLY A 17 -33.67 20.47 -20.98
N ASP A 18 -32.39 20.29 -21.32
CA ASP A 18 -31.55 21.39 -21.84
C ASP A 18 -31.37 21.42 -23.38
N ASP A 19 -32.07 20.56 -24.13
CA ASP A 19 -31.95 20.49 -25.60
C ASP A 19 -33.04 21.27 -26.38
N ALA A 20 -33.70 22.24 -25.73
CA ALA A 20 -34.66 23.12 -26.38
C ALA A 20 -34.27 24.60 -26.25
N GLY A 21 -33.39 25.06 -27.15
CA GLY A 21 -33.40 26.46 -27.57
C GLY A 21 -32.07 27.19 -27.60
N ILE A 22 -31.20 26.87 -28.56
CA ILE A 22 -30.35 27.88 -29.23
C ILE A 22 -30.28 27.50 -30.72
N ALA A 23 -31.32 27.88 -31.47
CA ALA A 23 -31.27 27.95 -32.93
C ALA A 23 -31.19 29.43 -33.29
N GLY A 24 -30.02 29.89 -33.77
CA GLY A 24 -29.88 31.24 -34.29
C GLY A 24 -28.44 31.74 -34.24
N LEU A 25 -27.89 31.99 -35.42
CA LEU A 25 -26.55 32.51 -35.72
C LEU A 25 -25.39 31.52 -35.56
N LEU A 26 -24.90 31.02 -36.70
CA LEU A 26 -23.63 31.46 -37.28
C LEU A 26 -23.48 30.85 -38.68
N ASP A 27 -23.37 31.74 -39.67
CA ASP A 27 -22.99 31.45 -41.06
C ASP A 27 -21.45 31.39 -41.15
N PRO A 28 -20.83 30.50 -41.96
CA PRO A 28 -19.39 30.27 -41.95
C PRO A 28 -18.71 30.94 -43.16
N ALA A 29 -18.05 32.08 -42.95
CA ALA A 29 -17.02 32.58 -43.87
C ALA A 29 -16.23 33.75 -43.26
N ALA A 30 -14.98 33.52 -42.86
CA ALA A 30 -13.90 34.51 -43.00
C ALA A 30 -12.55 33.88 -42.69
N SER A 31 -11.73 33.83 -43.73
CA SER A 31 -10.29 33.56 -43.76
C SER A 31 -9.46 34.72 -43.22
N SER A 32 -8.15 34.47 -43.15
CA SER A 32 -7.00 35.36 -42.88
C SER A 32 -6.64 35.50 -41.41
N GLU A 33 -5.47 34.99 -40.98
CA GLU A 33 -4.14 35.59 -41.19
C GLU A 33 -4.08 37.05 -40.72
N ASP A 34 -3.00 37.33 -39.98
CA ASP A 34 -2.63 38.58 -39.32
C ASP A 34 -3.21 38.85 -37.92
N LEU A 35 -2.47 38.42 -36.89
CA LEU A 35 -2.10 39.24 -35.73
C LEU A 35 -1.19 38.47 -34.77
N VAL A 36 0.08 38.30 -35.17
CA VAL A 36 1.18 38.00 -34.24
C VAL A 36 2.19 39.13 -34.37
N LEU A 37 2.16 40.11 -33.47
CA LEU A 37 3.35 40.81 -32.98
C LEU A 37 3.05 41.77 -31.81
N ALA A 38 3.92 41.67 -30.81
CA ALA A 38 4.30 42.66 -29.81
C ALA A 38 3.33 43.02 -28.67
N LYS A 39 3.61 42.47 -27.47
CA LYS A 39 4.21 43.26 -26.36
C LYS A 39 4.67 42.34 -25.22
N ARG A 40 5.98 42.07 -25.17
CA ARG A 40 6.69 41.59 -23.97
C ARG A 40 6.81 42.77 -22.99
N LYS A 41 6.35 42.60 -21.75
CA LYS A 41 6.81 43.41 -20.60
C LYS A 41 7.78 42.59 -19.76
N PRO A 42 8.92 43.16 -19.32
CA PRO A 42 9.87 42.47 -18.46
C PRO A 42 9.48 42.62 -16.98
N GLY A 43 9.82 41.62 -16.17
CA GLY A 43 10.03 41.75 -14.73
C GLY A 43 8.78 41.68 -13.84
N ARG A 44 8.49 40.50 -13.28
CA ARG A 44 7.76 40.38 -12.01
C ARG A 44 8.44 39.31 -11.15
N PRO A 45 8.90 39.62 -9.92
CA PRO A 45 9.54 38.64 -9.05
C PRO A 45 8.51 37.62 -8.50
N LYS A 46 8.99 36.41 -8.22
CA LYS A 46 8.22 35.31 -7.63
C LYS A 46 7.79 35.66 -6.21
N GLY A 47 6.49 35.75 -5.98
CA GLY A 47 5.92 35.92 -4.63
C GLY A 47 4.40 35.97 -4.66
N THR A 48 3.73 34.82 -4.74
CA THR A 48 2.28 34.72 -4.57
C THR A 48 1.94 34.35 -3.12
N LYS A 49 1.83 35.37 -2.25
CA LYS A 49 0.90 35.32 -1.10
C LYS A 49 -0.41 35.96 -1.58
N GLY A 50 -1.39 35.13 -1.95
CA GLY A 50 -2.63 35.63 -2.54
C GLY A 50 -3.83 34.68 -2.41
N SER A 51 -3.86 33.78 -1.42
CA SER A 51 -4.99 32.86 -1.22
C SER A 51 -5.43 32.69 0.24
N ARG A 52 -4.88 33.45 1.20
CA ARG A 52 -5.30 33.35 2.62
C ARG A 52 -6.47 34.26 2.99
N ILE A 53 -6.62 35.44 2.38
CA ILE A 53 -7.65 36.40 2.79
C ILE A 53 -9.06 35.98 2.32
N ALA A 54 -9.17 35.29 1.18
CA ALA A 54 -10.46 34.81 0.70
C ALA A 54 -11.01 33.57 1.45
N ARG A 55 -10.19 32.89 2.27
CA ARG A 55 -10.62 31.71 3.05
C ARG A 55 -11.13 32.06 4.45
N SER A 56 -10.51 33.02 5.15
CA SER A 56 -10.98 33.39 6.49
C SER A 56 -12.36 34.02 6.47
N ASP A 57 -12.68 34.80 5.42
CA ASP A 57 -13.99 35.45 5.31
C ASP A 57 -15.11 34.48 4.91
N ALA A 58 -14.77 33.38 4.22
CA ALA A 58 -15.71 32.31 3.90
C ALA A 58 -15.99 31.40 5.11
N GLU A 59 -14.96 31.10 5.92
CA GLU A 59 -15.08 30.32 7.16
C GLU A 59 -15.84 31.11 8.26
N ALA A 60 -15.61 32.42 8.38
CA ALA A 60 -16.34 33.26 9.33
C ALA A 60 -17.85 33.41 8.99
N ARG A 61 -18.22 33.40 7.71
CA ARG A 61 -19.64 33.45 7.29
C ARG A 61 -20.35 32.09 7.42
N ALA A 62 -19.62 30.98 7.25
CA ALA A 62 -20.16 29.65 7.48
C ALA A 62 -20.40 29.36 8.98
N ALA A 63 -19.56 29.88 9.87
CA ALA A 63 -19.72 29.72 11.32
C ALA A 63 -20.90 30.53 11.90
N ALA A 64 -21.29 31.65 11.29
CA ALA A 64 -22.33 32.54 11.79
C ALA A 64 -23.77 32.15 11.38
N SER A 65 -23.96 31.09 10.57
CA SER A 65 -25.26 30.74 9.97
C SER A 65 -25.75 29.33 10.24
N MET A 66 -25.07 28.56 11.10
CA MET A 66 -25.51 27.22 11.49
C MET A 66 -26.30 27.29 12.81
N PRO A 67 -27.63 27.11 12.80
CA PRO A 67 -28.37 26.90 14.05
C PRO A 67 -27.88 25.60 14.70
N ASP A 68 -27.86 25.55 16.03
CA ASP A 68 -27.54 24.34 16.81
C ASP A 68 -28.44 23.18 16.37
N PHE A 69 -27.93 22.39 15.44
CA PHE A 69 -28.59 21.22 14.90
C PHE A 69 -28.11 20.04 15.73
N ASP A 70 -28.97 19.58 16.63
CA ASP A 70 -28.75 18.37 17.44
C ASP A 70 -28.72 17.14 16.51
N LEU A 71 -27.53 16.88 15.98
CA LEU A 71 -27.26 15.93 14.91
C LEU A 71 -27.63 14.51 15.33
N ASP A 72 -27.44 14.19 16.61
CA ASP A 72 -27.70 12.87 17.18
C ASP A 72 -29.21 12.63 17.31
N ALA A 73 -29.98 13.61 17.78
CA ALA A 73 -31.44 13.50 17.87
C ALA A 73 -32.15 13.49 16.50
N SER A 74 -31.49 14.00 15.45
CA SER A 74 -31.96 13.96 14.06
C SER A 74 -31.67 12.60 13.41
N LEU A 75 -30.49 12.01 13.66
CA LEU A 75 -30.12 10.70 13.13
C LEU A 75 -30.99 9.58 13.71
N ASP A 76 -31.29 9.63 15.00
CA ASP A 76 -32.15 8.64 15.66
C ASP A 76 -33.61 8.69 15.17
N ARG A 77 -34.15 9.90 14.97
CA ARG A 77 -35.50 10.06 14.40
C ARG A 77 -35.58 9.59 12.95
N ARG A 78 -34.51 9.78 12.18
CA ARG A 78 -34.44 9.34 10.78
C ARG A 78 -34.24 7.84 10.65
N ALA A 79 -33.53 7.21 11.59
CA ALA A 79 -33.41 5.76 11.69
C ALA A 79 -34.75 5.10 12.06
N GLN A 80 -35.53 5.71 12.97
CA GLN A 80 -36.87 5.24 13.35
C GLN A 80 -37.92 5.41 12.24
N GLN A 81 -37.80 6.44 11.41
CA GLN A 81 -38.72 6.65 10.28
C GLN A 81 -38.44 5.78 9.05
N LEU A 82 -37.25 5.19 8.92
CA LEU A 82 -36.84 4.47 7.71
C LEU A 82 -37.13 2.96 7.73
N ASP A 83 -37.79 2.43 8.77
CA ASP A 83 -38.11 1.00 8.91
C ASP A 83 -36.91 0.11 8.54
N LEU A 84 -35.72 0.53 8.99
CA LEU A 84 -34.47 -0.11 8.62
C LEU A 84 -34.44 -1.51 9.25
N PRO A 85 -34.12 -2.56 8.47
CA PRO A 85 -34.08 -3.92 8.98
C PRO A 85 -33.22 -4.02 10.25
N SER A 86 -33.76 -4.62 11.31
CA SER A 86 -33.04 -4.81 12.57
C SER A 86 -31.64 -5.39 12.35
N TRP A 87 -30.67 -5.01 13.19
CA TRP A 87 -29.28 -5.49 13.18
C TRP A 87 -29.11 -7.02 12.97
N GLN A 88 -30.11 -7.81 13.38
CA GLN A 88 -30.16 -9.26 13.19
C GLN A 88 -30.23 -9.69 11.71
N SER A 89 -30.74 -8.85 10.83
CA SER A 89 -30.76 -9.08 9.38
C SER A 89 -29.39 -8.82 8.73
N HIS A 90 -28.60 -7.92 9.30
CA HIS A 90 -27.22 -7.67 8.92
C HIS A 90 -26.32 -8.84 9.31
N ASP A 91 -26.56 -9.47 10.45
CA ASP A 91 -25.86 -10.69 10.88
C ASP A 91 -26.09 -11.84 9.89
N ARG A 92 -27.33 -12.07 9.43
CA ARG A 92 -27.61 -13.13 8.45
C ARG A 92 -27.02 -12.86 7.07
N SER A 93 -26.90 -11.59 6.65
CA SER A 93 -26.23 -11.24 5.38
C SER A 93 -24.72 -11.43 5.51
N THR A 94 -24.16 -11.09 6.67
CA THR A 94 -22.73 -11.25 6.98
C THR A 94 -22.36 -12.73 7.11
N GLU A 95 -23.22 -13.53 7.74
CA GLU A 95 -23.06 -14.98 7.86
C GLU A 95 -23.19 -15.69 6.50
N ARG A 96 -24.13 -15.29 5.63
CA ARG A 96 -24.20 -15.76 4.24
C ARG A 96 -22.99 -15.32 3.42
N GLN A 97 -22.43 -14.15 3.69
CA GLN A 97 -21.22 -13.65 3.03
C GLN A 97 -19.97 -14.41 3.51
N LEU A 98 -19.88 -14.73 4.80
CA LEU A 98 -18.85 -15.59 5.38
C LEU A 98 -18.94 -17.01 4.82
N GLN A 99 -20.14 -17.60 4.72
CA GLN A 99 -20.34 -18.92 4.10
C GLN A 99 -19.97 -18.91 2.61
N ARG A 100 -20.27 -17.85 1.86
CA ARG A 100 -19.82 -17.70 0.47
C ARG A 100 -18.30 -17.57 0.39
N CYS A 101 -17.68 -16.81 1.29
CA CYS A 101 -16.23 -16.73 1.39
C CYS A 101 -15.61 -18.09 1.71
N GLU A 102 -16.14 -18.84 2.69
CA GLU A 102 -15.68 -20.20 3.03
C GLU A 102 -15.86 -21.19 1.89
N GLN A 103 -16.97 -21.11 1.14
CA GLN A 103 -17.22 -21.97 -0.02
C GLN A 103 -16.32 -21.61 -1.21
N GLN A 104 -16.04 -20.32 -1.40
CA GLN A 104 -15.08 -19.82 -2.38
C GLN A 104 -13.64 -20.20 -2.00
N ASP A 105 -13.33 -20.18 -0.71
CA ASP A 105 -12.05 -20.61 -0.12
C ASP A 105 -11.90 -22.14 -0.20
N LEU A 106 -12.98 -22.91 -0.07
CA LEU A 106 -13.02 -24.34 -0.30
C LEU A 106 -12.81 -24.69 -1.77
N MET A 107 -13.45 -23.99 -2.71
CA MET A 107 -13.17 -24.13 -4.15
C MET A 107 -11.71 -23.77 -4.48
N TRP A 108 -11.17 -22.75 -3.83
CA TRP A 108 -9.76 -22.38 -3.90
C TRP A 108 -8.83 -23.47 -3.36
N ARG A 109 -9.19 -24.10 -2.24
CA ARG A 109 -8.45 -25.22 -1.63
C ARG A 109 -8.52 -26.50 -2.48
N VAL A 110 -9.66 -26.78 -3.12
CA VAL A 110 -9.81 -27.90 -4.06
C VAL A 110 -8.99 -27.64 -5.34
N GLY A 111 -8.94 -26.41 -5.84
CA GLY A 111 -8.03 -26.00 -6.92
C GLY A 111 -6.54 -26.17 -6.56
N ARG A 112 -6.18 -25.99 -5.28
CA ARG A 112 -4.82 -26.25 -4.77
C ARG A 112 -4.45 -27.73 -4.63
N GLN A 113 -5.42 -28.63 -4.45
CA GLN A 113 -5.12 -30.06 -4.26
C GLN A 113 -4.70 -30.78 -5.54
N PHE A 114 -5.05 -30.26 -6.71
CA PHE A 114 -4.75 -30.89 -8.01
C PHE A 114 -3.87 -30.02 -8.93
N GLY A 115 -3.50 -28.81 -8.50
CA GLY A 115 -2.86 -27.80 -9.34
C GLY A 115 -3.87 -27.11 -10.28
N LEU A 116 -3.74 -25.79 -10.45
CA LEU A 116 -4.58 -25.04 -11.40
C LEU A 116 -4.34 -25.51 -12.83
N LEU A 117 -3.12 -25.97 -13.11
CA LEU A 117 -2.67 -26.41 -14.41
C LEU A 117 -3.41 -27.67 -14.92
N PRO A 118 -3.44 -28.81 -14.18
CA PRO A 118 -4.24 -29.98 -14.58
C PRO A 118 -5.74 -29.69 -14.69
N ALA A 119 -6.30 -28.88 -13.78
CA ALA A 119 -7.72 -28.54 -13.79
C ALA A 119 -8.12 -27.76 -15.06
N VAL A 120 -7.31 -26.78 -15.49
CA VAL A 120 -7.57 -26.00 -16.70
C VAL A 120 -7.33 -26.83 -17.97
N LEU A 121 -6.30 -27.70 -17.99
CA LEU A 121 -6.06 -28.59 -19.14
C LEU A 121 -7.16 -29.64 -19.29
N GLN A 122 -7.74 -30.13 -18.19
CA GLN A 122 -8.79 -31.14 -18.22
C GLN A 122 -10.17 -30.53 -18.51
N ALA A 123 -10.57 -29.52 -17.75
CA ALA A 123 -11.93 -28.98 -17.76
C ALA A 123 -12.05 -27.59 -18.43
N GLY A 124 -10.93 -26.95 -18.81
CA GLY A 124 -10.96 -25.65 -19.48
C GLY A 124 -11.54 -25.72 -20.89
N ARG A 125 -12.05 -24.59 -21.39
CA ARG A 125 -12.45 -24.43 -22.80
C ARG A 125 -11.23 -24.50 -23.72
N PRO A 126 -11.39 -24.80 -25.03
CA PRO A 126 -10.26 -24.92 -25.97
C PRO A 126 -9.27 -23.75 -25.89
N VAL A 127 -9.76 -22.51 -25.79
CA VAL A 127 -8.89 -21.32 -25.67
C VAL A 127 -8.11 -21.28 -24.35
N GLN A 128 -8.74 -21.65 -23.22
CA GLN A 128 -8.06 -21.77 -21.93
C GLN A 128 -6.96 -22.84 -22.00
N LYS A 129 -7.27 -23.98 -22.63
CA LYS A 129 -6.29 -25.03 -22.88
C LYS A 129 -5.16 -24.52 -23.77
N THR A 130 -5.45 -23.77 -24.84
CA THR A 130 -4.43 -23.20 -25.74
C THR A 130 -3.52 -22.20 -25.04
N VAL A 131 -4.06 -21.32 -24.18
CA VAL A 131 -3.25 -20.35 -23.43
C VAL A 131 -2.35 -21.06 -22.42
N VAL A 132 -2.91 -22.02 -21.68
CA VAL A 132 -2.13 -22.82 -20.73
C VAL A 132 -1.08 -23.67 -21.46
N GLN A 133 -1.43 -24.27 -22.59
CA GLN A 133 -0.49 -25.00 -23.44
C GLN A 133 0.60 -24.09 -24.02
N ALA A 134 0.27 -22.85 -24.41
CA ALA A 134 1.26 -21.88 -24.87
C ALA A 134 2.20 -21.46 -23.74
N LEU A 135 1.70 -21.31 -22.51
CA LEU A 135 2.51 -21.03 -21.33
C LEU A 135 3.43 -22.22 -20.99
N CYS A 136 2.89 -23.44 -20.97
CA CYS A 136 3.67 -24.66 -20.80
C CYS A 136 4.73 -24.80 -21.90
N HIS A 137 4.36 -24.58 -23.17
CA HIS A 137 5.26 -24.67 -24.30
C HIS A 137 6.36 -23.59 -24.27
N ALA A 138 6.04 -22.36 -23.85
CA ALA A 138 7.04 -21.31 -23.65
C ALA A 138 8.05 -21.73 -22.56
N LEU A 139 7.59 -22.36 -21.48
CA LEU A 139 8.43 -22.86 -20.39
C LEU A 139 9.22 -24.14 -20.76
N ASP A 140 8.67 -25.00 -21.63
CA ASP A 140 9.26 -26.30 -21.99
C ASP A 140 10.17 -26.26 -23.24
N SER A 141 9.92 -25.36 -24.20
CA SER A 141 10.67 -25.25 -25.47
C SER A 141 12.18 -25.03 -25.28
N GLU A 142 12.62 -24.55 -24.12
CA GLU A 142 14.05 -24.39 -23.81
C GLU A 142 14.70 -25.65 -23.22
N LYS A 143 13.94 -26.59 -22.63
CA LYS A 143 14.49 -27.88 -22.19
C LYS A 143 15.06 -28.65 -23.38
N GLN A 144 14.39 -28.58 -24.53
CA GLN A 144 14.86 -29.20 -25.77
C GLN A 144 16.14 -28.51 -26.28
N ASN A 145 16.17 -27.17 -26.32
CA ASN A 145 17.36 -26.42 -26.74
C ASN A 145 18.56 -26.58 -25.76
N LEU A 146 18.33 -26.75 -24.47
CA LEU A 146 19.38 -27.00 -23.46
C LEU A 146 19.95 -28.41 -23.51
N VAL A 147 19.15 -29.42 -23.90
CA VAL A 147 19.62 -30.78 -24.14
C VAL A 147 20.55 -30.80 -25.37
N ASP A 148 20.19 -30.08 -26.43
CA ASP A 148 21.00 -30.01 -27.65
C ASP A 148 22.32 -29.24 -27.47
N VAL A 149 22.31 -28.13 -26.70
CA VAL A 149 23.55 -27.38 -26.41
C VAL A 149 24.50 -28.17 -25.49
N LYS A 150 23.98 -28.95 -24.53
CA LYS A 150 24.79 -29.74 -23.58
C LYS A 150 25.36 -31.03 -24.17
N LEU A 151 24.76 -31.58 -25.23
CA LEU A 151 25.33 -32.71 -25.99
C LEU A 151 26.55 -32.31 -26.82
N SER A 152 26.72 -31.01 -27.14
CA SER A 152 27.81 -30.51 -28.00
C SER A 152 29.13 -30.19 -27.26
N LYS A 153 29.15 -30.12 -25.92
CA LYS A 153 30.35 -29.81 -25.13
C LYS A 153 30.53 -30.83 -24.01
N SER A 154 31.54 -31.68 -24.16
CA SER A 154 31.82 -32.88 -23.37
C SER A 154 31.94 -32.68 -21.84
N GLY A 155 31.57 -33.72 -21.09
CA GLY A 155 32.15 -33.99 -19.76
C GLY A 155 31.27 -33.69 -18.54
N LYS A 156 30.62 -34.74 -18.01
CA LYS A 156 30.07 -34.88 -16.64
C LYS A 156 29.23 -33.72 -16.11
N VAL A 157 27.94 -33.74 -16.45
CA VAL A 157 26.90 -33.01 -15.70
C VAL A 157 26.23 -33.98 -14.72
N ARG A 158 26.29 -33.67 -13.41
CA ARG A 158 25.38 -34.27 -12.42
C ARG A 158 23.96 -33.85 -12.81
N ALA A 159 23.17 -34.78 -13.34
CA ALA A 159 21.75 -34.58 -13.56
C ALA A 159 21.08 -34.40 -12.19
N ALA A 160 20.92 -33.16 -11.75
CA ALA A 160 19.98 -32.82 -10.70
C ALA A 160 18.58 -32.99 -11.30
N ALA A 161 18.08 -34.23 -11.29
CA ALA A 161 16.69 -34.55 -11.61
C ALA A 161 15.82 -33.67 -10.72
N THR A 162 15.27 -32.60 -11.29
CA THR A 162 14.35 -31.73 -10.58
C THR A 162 13.06 -32.49 -10.47
N ASP A 163 12.63 -32.71 -9.23
CA ASP A 163 11.35 -33.30 -8.91
C ASP A 163 10.24 -32.52 -9.64
N PRO A 164 9.51 -33.13 -10.59
CA PRO A 164 8.47 -32.47 -11.38
C PRO A 164 7.37 -31.85 -10.50
N VAL A 165 7.18 -32.37 -9.28
CA VAL A 165 6.26 -31.82 -8.28
C VAL A 165 6.67 -30.40 -7.87
N LYS A 166 7.97 -30.13 -7.69
CA LYS A 166 8.48 -28.80 -7.30
C LYS A 166 8.37 -27.77 -8.41
N GLN A 167 8.42 -28.19 -9.68
CA GLN A 167 8.20 -27.29 -10.83
C GLN A 167 6.73 -26.88 -10.95
N SER A 168 5.80 -27.83 -10.75
CA SER A 168 4.36 -27.51 -10.69
C SER A 168 4.07 -26.53 -9.56
N GLU A 169 4.64 -26.77 -8.36
CA GLU A 169 4.39 -25.92 -7.19
C GLU A 169 4.85 -24.47 -7.39
N ALA A 170 5.95 -24.24 -8.11
CA ALA A 170 6.42 -22.89 -8.42
C ALA A 170 5.48 -22.18 -9.41
N VAL A 171 5.04 -22.86 -10.47
CA VAL A 171 4.08 -22.32 -11.44
C VAL A 171 2.72 -22.08 -10.80
N ASP A 172 2.24 -23.00 -9.97
CA ASP A 172 1.01 -22.85 -9.20
C ASP A 172 1.08 -21.66 -8.25
N ARG A 173 2.24 -21.41 -7.59
CA ARG A 173 2.46 -20.21 -6.76
C ARG A 173 2.48 -18.89 -7.55
N PHE A 174 2.80 -18.93 -8.84
CA PHE A 174 2.69 -17.77 -9.72
C PHE A 174 1.26 -17.54 -10.18
N LEU A 175 0.59 -18.60 -10.63
CA LEU A 175 -0.79 -18.54 -11.12
C LEU A 175 -1.79 -18.21 -10.00
N ASP A 176 -1.49 -18.64 -8.77
CA ASP A 176 -2.30 -18.38 -7.59
C ASP A 176 -1.98 -17.02 -6.93
N GLY A 177 -0.96 -16.31 -7.43
CA GLY A 177 -0.57 -14.98 -6.95
C GLY A 177 0.03 -14.95 -5.53
N THR A 178 0.33 -16.09 -4.91
CA THR A 178 0.93 -16.13 -3.57
C THR A 178 2.41 -15.78 -3.56
N ALA A 179 3.11 -15.96 -4.67
CA ALA A 179 4.47 -15.46 -4.86
C ALA A 179 4.47 -13.95 -5.18
N LEU A 180 4.00 -13.12 -4.24
CA LEU A 180 3.90 -11.66 -4.42
C LEU A 180 5.25 -11.00 -4.75
N THR A 181 6.37 -11.59 -4.31
CA THR A 181 7.73 -11.17 -4.68
C THR A 181 8.69 -12.36 -4.68
N CYS A 182 9.21 -12.76 -5.83
CA CYS A 182 10.35 -13.67 -5.93
C CYS A 182 11.44 -13.01 -6.77
N SER A 183 12.71 -13.10 -6.34
CA SER A 183 13.80 -12.54 -7.14
C SER A 183 13.95 -13.33 -8.45
N CYS A 184 14.20 -12.63 -9.57
CA CYS A 184 14.43 -13.29 -10.86
C CYS A 184 15.59 -14.30 -10.77
N THR A 185 16.60 -14.04 -9.94
CA THR A 185 17.70 -14.98 -9.69
C THR A 185 17.24 -16.23 -8.96
N SER A 186 16.42 -16.11 -7.91
CA SER A 186 15.85 -17.26 -7.19
C SER A 186 15.03 -18.14 -8.13
N LEU A 187 14.22 -17.52 -8.99
CA LEU A 187 13.44 -18.24 -9.99
C LEU A 187 14.33 -18.90 -11.04
N ALA A 188 15.34 -18.21 -11.54
CA ALA A 188 16.26 -18.75 -12.54
C ALA A 188 16.97 -19.99 -11.99
N ASN A 189 17.36 -19.95 -10.71
CA ASN A 189 17.94 -21.10 -10.02
C ASN A 189 16.94 -22.26 -9.88
N ILE A 190 15.67 -21.98 -9.57
CA ILE A 190 14.61 -23.01 -9.49
C ILE A 190 14.39 -23.67 -10.85
N HIS A 191 14.39 -22.88 -11.93
CA HIS A 191 14.17 -23.35 -13.29
C HIS A 191 15.45 -23.83 -14.00
N GLN A 192 16.61 -23.79 -13.32
CA GLN A 192 17.92 -24.17 -13.87
C GLN A 192 18.27 -23.46 -15.19
N CYS A 193 17.83 -22.21 -15.36
CA CYS A 193 18.12 -21.37 -16.51
C CYS A 193 18.86 -20.11 -16.07
N ASN A 194 19.38 -19.33 -17.03
CA ASN A 194 19.98 -18.04 -16.71
C ASN A 194 18.87 -16.99 -16.50
N SER A 195 19.13 -15.95 -15.70
CA SER A 195 18.13 -14.91 -15.39
C SER A 195 17.65 -14.12 -16.61
N SER A 196 18.47 -13.97 -17.66
CA SER A 196 18.05 -13.28 -18.89
C SER A 196 17.00 -14.10 -19.63
N THR A 197 17.20 -15.40 -19.78
CA THR A 197 16.22 -16.24 -20.45
C THR A 197 14.93 -16.34 -19.64
N LEU A 198 15.02 -16.53 -18.31
CA LEU A 198 13.81 -16.52 -17.48
C LEU A 198 13.04 -15.21 -17.64
N GLN A 199 13.72 -14.06 -17.64
CA GLN A 199 13.09 -12.77 -17.82
C GLN A 199 12.38 -12.66 -19.18
N LYS A 200 12.98 -13.19 -20.26
CA LYS A 200 12.34 -13.27 -21.59
C LYS A 200 11.07 -14.13 -21.54
N HIS A 201 11.10 -15.27 -20.86
CA HIS A 201 9.95 -16.15 -20.71
C HIS A 201 8.83 -15.53 -19.87
N LEU A 202 9.17 -14.88 -18.75
CA LEU A 202 8.21 -14.17 -17.93
C LEU A 202 7.55 -13.03 -18.69
N LEU A 203 8.33 -12.29 -19.51
CA LEU A 203 7.80 -11.24 -20.36
C LEU A 203 6.87 -11.81 -21.44
N ALA A 204 7.29 -12.84 -22.17
CA ALA A 204 6.45 -13.50 -23.18
C ALA A 204 5.16 -14.05 -22.56
N SER A 205 5.25 -14.69 -21.40
CA SER A 205 4.10 -15.19 -20.65
C SER A 205 3.18 -14.06 -20.22
N ALA A 206 3.72 -12.95 -19.70
CA ALA A 206 2.94 -11.78 -19.32
C ALA A 206 2.21 -11.16 -20.52
N CYS A 207 2.87 -11.06 -21.68
CA CYS A 207 2.25 -10.59 -22.92
C CYS A 207 1.13 -11.52 -23.37
N ILE A 208 1.38 -12.84 -23.39
CA ILE A 208 0.36 -13.84 -23.75
C ILE A 208 -0.84 -13.72 -22.81
N VAL A 209 -0.61 -13.66 -21.50
CA VAL A 209 -1.69 -13.52 -20.50
C VAL A 209 -2.46 -12.22 -20.71
N ALA A 210 -1.78 -11.08 -20.90
CA ALA A 210 -2.44 -9.79 -21.10
C ALA A 210 -3.33 -9.76 -22.36
N GLU A 211 -2.81 -10.24 -23.49
CA GLU A 211 -3.53 -10.23 -24.76
C GLU A 211 -4.63 -11.30 -24.81
N SER A 212 -4.31 -12.54 -24.44
CA SER A 212 -5.27 -13.66 -24.51
C SER A 212 -6.41 -13.51 -23.50
N SER A 213 -6.14 -13.00 -22.30
CA SER A 213 -7.19 -12.81 -21.29
C SER A 213 -8.26 -11.81 -21.73
N SER A 214 -7.84 -10.73 -22.40
CA SER A 214 -8.76 -9.72 -22.95
C SER A 214 -9.67 -10.34 -24.02
N PHE A 215 -9.10 -11.11 -24.93
CA PHE A 215 -9.86 -11.82 -25.98
C PHE A 215 -10.81 -12.88 -25.41
N MET A 216 -10.30 -13.69 -24.47
CA MET A 216 -11.10 -14.70 -23.78
C MET A 216 -12.27 -14.08 -23.03
N LEU A 217 -12.05 -12.96 -22.36
CA LEU A 217 -13.09 -12.24 -21.67
C LEU A 217 -14.18 -11.75 -22.64
N GLY A 218 -13.81 -11.12 -23.76
CA GLY A 218 -14.77 -10.70 -24.78
C GLY A 218 -15.64 -11.86 -25.25
N SER A 219 -15.03 -13.00 -25.56
CA SER A 219 -15.72 -14.23 -25.96
C SER A 219 -16.63 -14.79 -24.85
N MET A 220 -16.17 -14.77 -23.60
CA MET A 220 -16.96 -15.21 -22.44
C MET A 220 -18.18 -14.32 -22.23
N VAL A 221 -18.00 -13.00 -22.33
CA VAL A 221 -19.08 -12.01 -22.17
C VAL A 221 -20.15 -12.19 -23.26
N GLU A 222 -19.73 -12.37 -24.51
CA GLU A 222 -20.65 -12.66 -25.62
C GLU A 222 -21.42 -13.98 -25.41
N THR A 223 -20.72 -15.02 -24.95
CA THR A 223 -21.35 -16.31 -24.62
C THR A 223 -22.36 -16.15 -23.49
N CYS A 224 -21.99 -15.44 -22.41
CA CYS A 224 -22.87 -15.17 -21.27
C CYS A 224 -24.11 -14.38 -21.70
N LEU A 225 -23.95 -13.35 -22.53
CA LEU A 225 -25.05 -12.56 -23.05
C LEU A 225 -25.98 -13.40 -23.94
N SER A 226 -25.42 -14.26 -24.80
CA SER A 226 -26.21 -15.14 -25.67
C SER A 226 -27.00 -16.18 -24.87
N ALA A 227 -26.35 -16.79 -23.87
CA ALA A 227 -27.00 -17.73 -22.96
C ALA A 227 -28.10 -17.05 -22.13
N ALA A 228 -27.83 -15.85 -21.61
CA ALA A 228 -28.81 -15.06 -20.86
C ALA A 228 -30.05 -14.76 -21.70
N LYS A 229 -29.87 -14.32 -22.96
CA LYS A 229 -30.97 -14.08 -23.90
C LYS A 229 -31.75 -15.36 -24.22
N ALA A 230 -31.08 -16.49 -24.39
CA ALA A 230 -31.74 -17.78 -24.63
C ALA A 230 -32.62 -18.21 -23.45
N GLN A 231 -32.28 -17.79 -22.23
CA GLN A 231 -33.05 -17.99 -21.01
C GLN A 231 -34.09 -16.87 -20.76
N GLY A 232 -34.30 -15.97 -21.72
CA GLY A 232 -35.23 -14.85 -21.58
C GLY A 232 -34.77 -13.74 -20.62
N LEU A 233 -33.53 -13.79 -20.11
CA LEU A 233 -33.01 -12.76 -19.23
C LEU A 233 -32.79 -11.44 -19.97
N LEU A 234 -33.20 -10.35 -19.34
CA LEU A 234 -33.10 -9.00 -19.90
C LEU A 234 -31.78 -8.34 -19.48
N PRO A 235 -30.92 -7.89 -20.42
CA PRO A 235 -29.68 -7.19 -20.10
C PRO A 235 -29.96 -5.76 -19.62
N MET A 236 -29.81 -5.52 -18.31
CA MET A 236 -30.19 -4.26 -17.67
C MET A 236 -29.04 -3.26 -17.61
N LEU A 237 -27.91 -3.63 -16.99
CA LEU A 237 -26.78 -2.73 -16.75
C LEU A 237 -25.45 -3.36 -17.19
N PHE A 238 -24.67 -2.59 -17.94
CA PHE A 238 -23.27 -2.85 -18.20
C PHE A 238 -22.43 -1.88 -17.37
N ALA A 239 -21.62 -2.39 -16.44
CA ALA A 239 -20.76 -1.57 -15.61
C ALA A 239 -19.29 -1.86 -15.93
N LEU A 240 -18.50 -0.80 -16.07
CA LEU A 240 -17.05 -0.88 -16.10
C LEU A 240 -16.51 -0.21 -14.85
N ARG A 241 -15.90 -0.99 -13.96
CA ARG A 241 -15.19 -0.46 -12.80
C ARG A 241 -13.72 -0.28 -13.16
N VAL A 242 -13.24 0.93 -12.94
CA VAL A 242 -11.87 1.34 -13.25
C VAL A 242 -11.26 1.92 -11.98
N ARG A 243 -10.08 1.45 -11.59
CA ARG A 243 -9.24 2.13 -10.61
C ARG A 243 -7.89 2.37 -11.25
N TYR A 244 -7.32 3.54 -11.06
CA TYR A 244 -5.96 3.77 -11.52
C TYR A 244 -5.26 4.79 -10.65
N ASP A 245 -3.95 4.62 -10.55
CA ASP A 245 -3.09 5.50 -9.78
C ASP A 245 -1.66 5.48 -10.31
N GLU A 246 -0.97 6.62 -10.15
CA GLU A 246 0.44 6.74 -10.51
C GLU A 246 1.31 6.19 -9.37
N THR A 247 2.11 5.17 -9.66
CA THR A 247 3.04 4.64 -8.66
C THR A 247 4.15 5.65 -8.39
N PRO A 248 4.58 5.88 -7.14
CA PRO A 248 5.63 6.85 -6.82
C PRO A 248 7.00 6.50 -7.44
N THR A 249 7.14 5.28 -7.96
CA THR A 249 8.37 4.74 -8.53
C THR A 249 8.53 5.23 -9.96
N LYS A 250 9.68 5.83 -10.25
CA LYS A 250 10.12 6.11 -11.61
C LYS A 250 10.93 4.92 -12.13
N VAL A 251 10.64 4.52 -13.35
CA VAL A 251 11.42 3.52 -14.08
C VAL A 251 12.31 4.20 -15.10
N ARG A 252 13.42 3.55 -15.41
CA ARG A 252 14.35 4.00 -16.45
C ARG A 252 14.03 3.26 -17.74
N LEU A 253 13.77 4.01 -18.80
CA LEU A 253 13.52 3.51 -20.14
C LEU A 253 14.64 3.93 -21.08
N VAL A 254 15.02 3.06 -21.99
CA VAL A 254 15.90 3.40 -23.11
C VAL A 254 15.21 2.99 -24.40
N SER A 255 15.30 3.86 -25.41
CA SER A 255 14.78 3.55 -26.74
C SER A 255 15.60 2.42 -27.36
N ALA A 256 14.92 1.42 -27.91
CA ALA A 256 15.60 0.39 -28.71
C ALA A 256 16.12 1.05 -30.00
N CYS A 257 17.39 0.87 -30.35
CA CYS A 257 17.97 1.39 -31.59
C CYS A 257 17.68 0.49 -32.80
N ASP A 258 17.35 -0.78 -32.54
CA ASP A 258 17.04 -1.75 -33.59
C ASP A 258 15.65 -1.49 -34.14
N LYS A 259 15.55 -1.25 -35.46
CA LYS A 259 14.28 -0.96 -36.16
C LYS A 259 13.26 -2.09 -36.02
N SER A 260 13.70 -3.35 -35.94
CA SER A 260 12.80 -4.50 -35.76
C SER A 260 12.16 -4.50 -34.36
N LEU A 261 12.95 -4.12 -33.35
CA LEU A 261 12.48 -3.97 -31.98
C LEU A 261 11.71 -2.66 -31.79
N GLN A 262 12.02 -1.59 -32.49
CA GLN A 262 11.21 -0.36 -32.46
C GLN A 262 9.77 -0.60 -32.91
N GLN A 263 9.55 -1.55 -33.82
CA GLN A 263 8.22 -1.93 -34.29
C GLN A 263 7.43 -2.76 -33.26
N SER A 264 8.11 -3.44 -32.32
CA SER A 264 7.49 -4.39 -31.39
C SER A 264 7.54 -3.94 -29.92
N CYS A 265 8.65 -3.35 -29.48
CA CYS A 265 8.90 -2.80 -28.15
C CYS A 265 9.76 -1.53 -28.28
N GLY A 266 9.13 -0.36 -28.46
CA GLY A 266 9.85 0.92 -28.63
C GLY A 266 10.78 1.32 -27.47
N PHE A 267 10.55 0.78 -26.26
CA PHE A 267 11.34 1.09 -25.06
C PHE A 267 11.66 -0.15 -24.23
N VAL A 268 12.84 -0.15 -23.61
CA VAL A 268 13.35 -1.22 -22.74
C VAL A 268 13.57 -0.68 -21.33
N PHE A 269 13.11 -1.44 -20.32
CA PHE A 269 13.37 -1.13 -18.91
C PHE A 269 14.82 -1.39 -18.54
N VAL A 270 15.42 -0.45 -17.83
CA VAL A 270 16.83 -0.51 -17.46
C VAL A 270 17.02 -0.41 -15.94
N PRO A 271 17.90 -1.21 -15.32
CA PRO A 271 18.18 -1.13 -13.90
C PRO A 271 18.81 0.21 -13.49
N LYS A 272 18.56 0.62 -12.24
CA LYS A 272 19.15 1.86 -11.67
C LYS A 272 20.69 1.88 -11.71
N ALA A 273 21.32 0.71 -11.66
CA ALA A 273 22.78 0.56 -11.75
C ALA A 273 23.35 0.96 -13.12
N ALA A 274 22.57 0.85 -14.20
CA ALA A 274 22.99 1.31 -15.52
C ALA A 274 22.65 2.81 -15.66
N SER A 275 23.49 3.65 -15.05
CA SER A 275 23.32 5.10 -15.03
C SER A 275 24.21 5.87 -16.00
N SER A 276 25.26 5.23 -16.55
CA SER A 276 26.16 5.82 -17.55
C SER A 276 25.88 5.26 -18.94
N GLY A 277 26.23 6.00 -19.99
CA GLY A 277 26.09 5.54 -21.38
C GLY A 277 26.76 4.18 -21.61
N GLN A 278 27.97 3.96 -21.07
CA GLN A 278 28.66 2.67 -21.15
C GLN A 278 27.88 1.57 -20.42
N ALA A 279 27.40 1.81 -19.20
CA ALA A 279 26.64 0.80 -18.46
C ALA A 279 25.29 0.48 -19.12
N LEU A 280 24.69 1.45 -19.82
CA LEU A 280 23.52 1.22 -20.67
C LEU A 280 23.87 0.32 -21.85
N GLN A 281 24.93 0.65 -22.60
CA GLN A 281 25.40 -0.16 -23.73
C GLN A 281 25.78 -1.58 -23.29
N ASP A 282 26.48 -1.74 -22.17
CA ASP A 282 26.83 -3.05 -21.61
C ASP A 282 25.57 -3.84 -21.23
N PHE A 283 24.57 -3.18 -20.62
CA PHE A 283 23.30 -3.81 -20.31
C PHE A 283 22.56 -4.24 -21.59
N GLY A 284 22.47 -3.37 -22.59
CA GLY A 284 21.89 -3.67 -23.89
C GLY A 284 22.59 -4.86 -24.55
N ALA A 285 23.92 -4.83 -24.65
CA ALA A 285 24.72 -5.89 -25.23
C ALA A 285 24.49 -7.24 -24.54
N ARG A 286 24.39 -7.27 -23.20
CA ARG A 286 24.06 -8.49 -22.44
C ARG A 286 22.67 -9.04 -22.74
N GLN A 287 21.71 -8.17 -23.07
CA GLN A 287 20.36 -8.58 -23.49
C GLN A 287 20.27 -8.89 -24.99
N GLY A 288 21.34 -8.65 -25.75
CA GLY A 288 21.33 -8.72 -27.22
C GLY A 288 20.58 -7.56 -27.86
N LEU A 289 20.54 -6.40 -27.21
CA LEU A 289 19.79 -5.22 -27.63
C LEU A 289 20.76 -4.06 -27.91
N ALA A 290 20.61 -3.42 -29.07
CA ALA A 290 21.21 -2.10 -29.30
C ALA A 290 20.33 -1.05 -28.59
N VAL A 291 20.89 -0.39 -27.57
CA VAL A 291 20.18 0.59 -26.76
C VAL A 291 20.76 1.99 -26.96
N GLY A 292 19.92 3.02 -26.90
CA GLY A 292 20.34 4.41 -27.00
C GLY A 292 21.27 4.86 -25.87
N GLU A 293 22.03 5.93 -26.10
CA GLU A 293 22.98 6.49 -25.12
C GLU A 293 22.28 7.21 -23.96
N SER A 294 21.00 7.55 -24.12
CA SER A 294 20.23 8.29 -23.13
C SER A 294 19.10 7.45 -22.54
N CYS A 295 18.85 7.67 -21.26
CA CYS A 295 17.75 7.06 -20.52
C CYS A 295 16.71 8.11 -20.16
N THR A 296 15.45 7.79 -20.42
CA THR A 296 14.30 8.60 -20.01
C THR A 296 13.68 8.01 -18.75
N LEU A 297 13.31 8.87 -17.81
CA LEU A 297 12.54 8.45 -16.64
C LEU A 297 11.05 8.43 -17.00
N ALA A 298 10.40 7.29 -16.83
CA ALA A 298 8.96 7.17 -16.97
C ALA A 298 8.29 6.96 -15.60
N LYS A 299 7.10 7.53 -15.47
CA LYS A 299 6.12 7.23 -14.44
C LYS A 299 5.38 5.95 -14.82
N ILE A 300 4.94 5.19 -13.83
CA ILE A 300 4.11 4.01 -14.07
C ILE A 300 2.70 4.29 -13.59
N LEU A 301 1.72 4.14 -14.48
CA LEU A 301 0.32 4.06 -14.13
C LEU A 301 -0.06 2.61 -13.90
N GLN A 302 -0.63 2.33 -12.74
CA GLN A 302 -1.27 1.06 -12.46
C GLN A 302 -2.77 1.23 -12.68
N THR A 303 -3.35 0.33 -13.48
CA THR A 303 -4.79 0.31 -13.76
C THR A 303 -5.36 -1.03 -13.28
N GLU A 304 -6.52 -1.00 -12.67
CA GLU A 304 -7.36 -2.16 -12.36
C GLU A 304 -8.69 -1.99 -13.09
N LEU A 305 -9.05 -2.99 -13.88
CA LEU A 305 -10.30 -3.03 -14.60
C LEU A 305 -11.14 -4.22 -14.17
N GLU A 306 -12.43 -4.00 -13.99
CA GLU A 306 -13.41 -5.05 -13.69
C GLU A 306 -14.68 -4.76 -14.51
N LEU A 307 -15.16 -5.79 -15.20
CA LEU A 307 -16.40 -5.76 -15.94
C LEU A 307 -17.53 -6.32 -15.08
N GLY A 308 -18.70 -5.69 -15.16
CA GLY A 308 -19.93 -6.13 -14.53
C GLY A 308 -21.13 -6.11 -15.48
N MET A 309 -21.98 -7.13 -15.42
CA MET A 309 -23.22 -7.22 -16.18
C MET A 309 -24.37 -7.63 -15.27
N LEU A 310 -25.45 -6.85 -15.30
CA LEU A 310 -26.68 -7.13 -14.58
C LEU A 310 -27.75 -7.59 -15.56
N PHE A 311 -28.36 -8.74 -15.26
CA PHE A 311 -29.52 -9.24 -15.97
C PHE A 311 -30.72 -9.32 -15.03
N ALA A 312 -31.92 -9.09 -15.55
CA ALA A 312 -33.18 -9.29 -14.83
C ALA A 312 -33.92 -10.50 -15.39
N SER A 313 -34.52 -11.30 -14.50
CA SER A 313 -35.44 -12.37 -14.89
C SER A 313 -36.77 -11.78 -15.40
N PRO A 314 -37.38 -12.34 -16.46
CA PRO A 314 -38.68 -11.88 -16.96
C PRO A 314 -39.82 -12.01 -15.94
N ASP A 315 -39.71 -12.98 -15.01
CA ASP A 315 -40.73 -13.25 -13.98
C ASP A 315 -40.66 -12.27 -12.79
N MET A 316 -39.96 -11.14 -12.96
CA MET A 316 -39.93 -9.96 -12.09
C MET A 316 -39.66 -10.25 -10.61
N GLY A 317 -38.38 -10.44 -10.27
CA GLY A 317 -37.91 -10.42 -8.88
C GLY A 317 -36.41 -10.70 -8.74
N ASP A 318 -35.89 -11.56 -9.62
CA ASP A 318 -34.50 -12.01 -9.53
C ASP A 318 -33.57 -11.25 -10.46
N TYR A 319 -32.37 -10.96 -9.94
CA TYR A 319 -31.29 -10.32 -10.66
C TYR A 319 -30.04 -11.19 -10.65
N TRP A 320 -29.35 -11.21 -11.79
CA TRP A 320 -28.10 -11.94 -11.96
C TRP A 320 -26.98 -10.94 -12.20
N TRP A 321 -25.98 -10.95 -11.31
CA TRP A 321 -24.79 -10.13 -11.44
C TRP A 321 -23.59 -10.97 -11.84
N VAL A 322 -23.10 -10.76 -13.06
CA VAL A 322 -21.89 -11.40 -13.56
C VAL A 322 -20.75 -10.38 -13.47
N ARG A 323 -19.66 -10.75 -12.80
CA ARG A 323 -18.46 -9.92 -12.70
C ARG A 323 -17.23 -10.66 -13.18
N SER A 324 -16.32 -9.94 -13.82
CA SER A 324 -15.01 -10.48 -14.18
C SER A 324 -13.93 -9.42 -14.05
N PRO A 325 -12.86 -9.66 -13.29
CA PRO A 325 -11.66 -8.82 -13.37
C PRO A 325 -11.04 -8.96 -14.76
N ILE A 326 -10.38 -7.89 -15.21
CA ILE A 326 -9.65 -7.83 -16.47
C ILE A 326 -8.17 -7.65 -16.11
N PRO A 327 -7.28 -8.57 -16.51
CA PRO A 327 -5.85 -8.37 -16.33
C PRO A 327 -5.41 -7.08 -17.02
N CYS A 328 -4.69 -6.23 -16.29
CA CYS A 328 -4.18 -4.96 -16.80
C CYS A 328 -2.66 -4.98 -16.76
N THR A 329 -2.04 -4.41 -17.79
CA THR A 329 -0.60 -4.15 -17.80
C THR A 329 -0.29 -2.82 -17.13
N LEU A 330 0.90 -2.70 -16.54
CA LEU A 330 1.44 -1.42 -16.10
C LEU A 330 1.74 -0.54 -17.31
N SER A 331 1.30 0.71 -17.29
CA SER A 331 1.53 1.65 -18.38
C SER A 331 2.64 2.63 -18.03
N ALA A 332 3.69 2.68 -18.85
CA ALA A 332 4.73 3.69 -18.71
C ALA A 332 4.29 5.01 -19.36
N MET A 333 4.43 6.11 -18.63
CA MET A 333 4.09 7.46 -19.06
C MET A 333 5.31 8.37 -18.90
N ASP A 334 5.57 9.25 -19.86
CA ASP A 334 6.63 10.26 -19.73
C ASP A 334 6.26 11.30 -18.64
N ARG A 335 4.97 11.65 -18.54
CA ARG A 335 4.43 12.61 -17.57
C ARG A 335 3.04 12.21 -17.08
N THR A 336 2.73 12.64 -15.85
CA THR A 336 1.42 12.48 -15.21
C THR A 336 0.47 13.59 -15.69
N THR A 337 0.08 13.55 -16.97
CA THR A 337 -0.92 14.45 -17.58
C THR A 337 -2.21 13.68 -17.84
N GLY A 338 -3.34 14.39 -17.90
CA GLY A 338 -4.63 13.74 -18.11
C GLY A 338 -4.75 13.09 -19.49
N GLU A 339 -4.02 13.60 -20.49
CA GLU A 339 -3.96 13.05 -21.84
C GLU A 339 -3.22 11.71 -21.86
N ASN A 340 -2.10 11.62 -21.15
CA ASN A 340 -1.30 10.39 -21.04
C ASN A 340 -2.02 9.33 -20.21
N GLU A 341 -2.61 9.73 -19.08
CA GLU A 341 -3.44 8.84 -18.26
C GLU A 341 -4.64 8.34 -19.06
N ARG A 342 -5.31 9.20 -19.84
CA ARG A 342 -6.39 8.79 -20.73
C ARG A 342 -5.92 7.78 -21.76
N ALA A 343 -4.80 8.04 -22.42
CA ALA A 343 -4.26 7.12 -23.41
C ALA A 343 -3.94 5.75 -22.79
N ALA A 344 -3.31 5.74 -21.61
CA ALA A 344 -3.00 4.52 -20.87
C ALA A 344 -4.26 3.75 -20.43
N VAL A 345 -5.24 4.43 -19.81
CA VAL A 345 -6.49 3.81 -19.38
C VAL A 345 -7.31 3.31 -20.58
N TRP A 346 -7.36 4.10 -21.65
CA TRP A 346 -8.08 3.71 -22.86
C TRP A 346 -7.44 2.51 -23.57
N ASP A 347 -6.10 2.45 -23.63
CA ASP A 347 -5.38 1.29 -24.15
C ASP A 347 -5.84 0.01 -23.43
N GLN A 348 -5.87 0.01 -22.09
CA GLN A 348 -6.34 -1.14 -21.32
C GLN A 348 -7.82 -1.50 -21.57
N ILE A 349 -8.69 -0.49 -21.69
CA ILE A 349 -10.13 -0.71 -21.95
C ILE A 349 -10.36 -1.28 -23.36
N SER A 350 -9.64 -0.73 -24.35
CA SER A 350 -9.80 -1.06 -25.77
C SER A 350 -9.26 -2.45 -26.14
N ARG A 351 -8.42 -3.05 -25.28
CA ARG A 351 -7.92 -4.42 -25.45
C ARG A 351 -9.01 -5.48 -25.37
N VAL A 352 -10.12 -5.21 -24.68
CA VAL A 352 -11.25 -6.15 -24.65
C VAL A 352 -12.04 -6.01 -25.95
N PRO A 353 -11.98 -7.01 -26.84
CA PRO A 353 -12.65 -6.91 -28.12
C PRO A 353 -14.16 -6.85 -27.91
N GLU A 354 -14.84 -6.15 -28.82
CA GLU A 354 -16.30 -6.02 -28.83
C GLU A 354 -16.92 -5.34 -27.60
N MET A 355 -16.13 -4.81 -26.65
CA MET A 355 -16.62 -4.18 -25.42
C MET A 355 -17.74 -3.16 -25.70
N ASN A 356 -17.52 -2.28 -26.69
CA ASN A 356 -18.48 -1.26 -27.09
C ASN A 356 -19.75 -1.84 -27.72
N ARG A 357 -19.64 -2.90 -28.53
CA ARG A 357 -20.80 -3.58 -29.13
C ARG A 357 -21.62 -4.26 -28.05
N LEU A 358 -20.95 -4.98 -27.13
CA LEU A 358 -21.58 -5.68 -26.02
C LEU A 358 -22.30 -4.70 -25.09
N ALA A 359 -21.65 -3.60 -24.70
CA ALA A 359 -22.26 -2.57 -23.86
C ALA A 359 -23.53 -1.94 -24.48
N ARG A 360 -23.61 -1.84 -25.82
CA ARG A 360 -24.80 -1.30 -26.51
C ARG A 360 -26.04 -2.18 -26.34
N THR A 361 -25.87 -3.47 -26.01
CA THR A 361 -26.99 -4.39 -25.78
C THR A 361 -27.68 -4.19 -24.44
N PHE A 362 -27.04 -3.47 -23.51
CA PHE A 362 -27.59 -3.16 -22.20
C PHE A 362 -28.30 -1.81 -22.22
N LYS A 363 -29.42 -1.74 -21.49
CA LYS A 363 -30.21 -0.51 -21.33
C LYS A 363 -29.40 0.60 -20.66
N TYR A 364 -28.71 0.27 -19.58
CA TYR A 364 -27.86 1.19 -18.82
C TYR A 364 -26.38 0.86 -19.01
N ARG A 365 -25.54 1.89 -19.09
CA ARG A 365 -24.09 1.78 -19.22
C ARG A 365 -23.46 2.72 -18.22
N MET A 366 -22.60 2.19 -17.35
CA MET A 366 -22.00 2.95 -16.27
C MET A 366 -20.51 2.68 -16.20
N ARG A 367 -19.74 3.73 -15.90
CA ARG A 367 -18.32 3.64 -15.59
C ARG A 367 -18.09 4.13 -14.17
N LEU A 368 -17.68 3.22 -13.31
CA LEU A 368 -17.36 3.45 -11.90
C LEU A 368 -15.86 3.66 -11.78
N THR A 369 -15.42 4.91 -11.70
CA THR A 369 -14.01 5.25 -11.57
C THR A 369 -13.64 5.55 -10.12
N CYS A 370 -12.52 5.02 -9.63
CA CYS A 370 -11.88 5.43 -8.38
C CYS A 370 -10.42 5.85 -8.62
N THR A 371 -10.07 7.10 -8.30
CA THR A 371 -8.70 7.64 -8.40
C THR A 371 -8.43 8.56 -7.22
N ASP A 372 -7.19 9.02 -7.02
CA ASP A 372 -6.95 10.16 -6.13
C ASP A 372 -7.59 11.47 -6.66
N ARG A 373 -7.38 12.58 -5.94
CA ARG A 373 -7.90 13.91 -6.32
C ARG A 373 -6.93 14.73 -7.18
N TYR A 374 -5.95 14.09 -7.82
CA TYR A 374 -5.02 14.78 -8.70
C TYR A 374 -5.74 15.31 -9.94
N SER A 375 -5.38 16.52 -10.39
CA SER A 375 -6.09 17.21 -11.47
C SER A 375 -5.98 16.51 -12.82
N ALA A 376 -4.90 15.76 -13.06
CA ALA A 376 -4.75 14.95 -14.27
C ALA A 376 -5.83 13.86 -14.36
N ASN A 377 -6.15 13.19 -13.24
CA ASN A 377 -7.19 12.17 -13.20
C ASN A 377 -8.56 12.74 -13.61
N TYR A 378 -8.93 13.92 -13.11
CA TYR A 378 -10.17 14.58 -13.55
C TYR A 378 -10.17 14.95 -15.04
N ARG A 379 -9.01 15.34 -15.59
CA ARG A 379 -8.86 15.61 -17.04
C ARG A 379 -8.94 14.34 -17.86
N CYS A 380 -8.31 13.25 -17.41
CA CYS A 380 -8.43 11.91 -17.98
C CYS A 380 -9.90 11.49 -18.07
N GLU A 381 -10.62 11.58 -16.95
CA GLU A 381 -12.03 11.23 -16.85
C GLU A 381 -12.96 12.08 -17.71
N LYS A 382 -12.63 13.37 -17.88
CA LYS A 382 -13.34 14.25 -18.83
C LYS A 382 -13.04 13.84 -20.27
N GLY A 383 -11.78 13.54 -20.58
CA GLY A 383 -11.36 13.13 -21.91
C GLY A 383 -11.87 11.76 -22.34
N LEU A 384 -12.12 10.83 -21.41
CA LEU A 384 -12.76 9.53 -21.68
C LEU A 384 -14.26 9.64 -21.99
N GLN A 385 -14.89 10.78 -21.65
CA GLN A 385 -16.28 11.08 -22.00
C GLN A 385 -16.42 11.74 -23.37
N CYS A 386 -15.31 12.10 -24.03
CA CYS A 386 -15.35 12.65 -25.38
C CYS A 386 -15.76 11.59 -26.43
N GLU A 387 -16.18 12.06 -27.60
CA GLU A 387 -16.45 11.22 -28.75
C GLU A 387 -15.21 10.38 -29.15
N GLY A 388 -15.45 9.16 -29.63
CA GLY A 388 -14.39 8.18 -29.93
C GLY A 388 -13.96 7.31 -28.74
N PHE A 389 -14.37 7.65 -27.51
CA PHE A 389 -14.07 6.89 -26.30
C PHE A 389 -15.35 6.24 -25.72
N MET A 390 -15.90 6.78 -24.63
CA MET A 390 -17.08 6.26 -23.93
C MET A 390 -18.17 7.32 -23.70
N PRO A 391 -18.61 8.07 -24.72
CA PRO A 391 -19.53 9.20 -24.53
C PRO A 391 -20.93 8.81 -24.02
N LYS A 392 -21.32 7.53 -24.17
CA LYS A 392 -22.64 7.01 -23.76
C LYS A 392 -22.63 6.32 -22.39
N PHE A 393 -21.53 6.37 -21.65
CA PHE A 393 -21.45 5.77 -20.32
C PHE A 393 -21.73 6.83 -19.27
N ALA A 394 -22.68 6.57 -18.36
CA ALA A 394 -22.83 7.38 -17.15
C ALA A 394 -21.54 7.29 -16.32
N LYS A 395 -20.96 8.43 -15.96
CA LYS A 395 -19.74 8.48 -15.17
C LYS A 395 -20.05 8.61 -13.68
N VAL A 396 -19.52 7.71 -12.87
CA VAL A 396 -19.46 7.86 -11.42
C VAL A 396 -18.00 7.88 -11.02
N HIS A 397 -17.47 9.08 -10.75
CA HIS A 397 -16.07 9.27 -10.39
C HIS A 397 -15.97 9.54 -8.89
N THR A 398 -15.37 8.60 -8.16
CA THR A 398 -15.18 8.66 -6.71
C THR A 398 -13.72 8.92 -6.37
N PRO A 399 -13.41 9.83 -5.43
CA PRO A 399 -12.05 9.99 -4.95
C PRO A 399 -11.66 8.86 -3.99
N CYS A 400 -10.40 8.46 -4.02
CA CYS A 400 -9.85 7.42 -3.15
C CYS A 400 -9.73 7.94 -1.72
N ASP A 401 -10.45 7.29 -0.80
CA ASP A 401 -10.44 7.66 0.62
C ASP A 401 -9.06 7.46 1.26
N CYS A 402 -8.29 6.45 0.85
CA CYS A 402 -6.92 6.25 1.33
C CYS A 402 -6.04 7.47 1.03
N HIS A 403 -6.15 8.04 -0.18
CA HIS A 403 -5.41 9.25 -0.56
C HIS A 403 -5.92 10.50 0.16
N LYS A 404 -7.24 10.58 0.39
CA LYS A 404 -7.85 11.65 1.19
C LYS A 404 -7.31 11.63 2.61
N VAL A 405 -7.31 10.47 3.28
CA VAL A 405 -6.77 10.27 4.62
C VAL A 405 -5.27 10.54 4.66
N ALA A 406 -4.49 10.03 3.70
CA ALA A 406 -3.05 10.29 3.63
C ALA A 406 -2.75 11.79 3.48
N THR A 407 -3.56 12.52 2.73
CA THR A 407 -3.44 13.99 2.60
C THR A 407 -3.76 14.69 3.93
N SER A 408 -4.87 14.31 4.57
CA SER A 408 -5.23 14.85 5.89
C SER A 408 -4.15 14.58 6.94
N LEU A 409 -3.58 13.38 6.92
CA LEU A 409 -2.52 12.98 7.82
C LEU A 409 -1.24 13.78 7.58
N LYS A 410 -0.84 13.96 6.32
CA LYS A 410 0.28 14.83 5.95
C LYS A 410 0.06 16.25 6.47
N CYS A 411 -1.16 16.78 6.38
CA CYS A 411 -1.51 18.09 6.92
C CYS A 411 -1.42 18.12 8.46
N GLY A 412 -1.92 17.09 9.15
CA GLY A 412 -1.85 16.99 10.61
C GLY A 412 -0.42 16.88 11.13
N ILE A 413 0.43 16.12 10.44
CA ILE A 413 1.84 15.91 10.80
C ILE A 413 2.73 17.09 10.39
N ALA A 414 2.28 18.00 9.51
CA ALA A 414 3.12 19.09 9.00
C ALA A 414 3.70 19.98 10.12
N ASN A 415 2.97 20.17 11.22
CA ASN A 415 3.45 20.94 12.36
C ASN A 415 4.50 20.20 13.22
N LEU A 416 4.62 18.88 13.03
CA LEU A 416 5.52 17.97 13.74
C LEU A 416 6.62 17.43 12.80
N GLU A 417 6.91 18.12 11.69
CA GLU A 417 7.84 17.62 10.68
C GLU A 417 9.26 17.39 11.24
N LYS A 418 9.69 18.23 12.20
CA LYS A 418 10.98 18.07 12.89
C LYS A 418 11.00 16.81 13.75
N ASP A 419 9.95 16.60 14.55
CA ASP A 419 9.84 15.45 15.46
C ASP A 419 9.73 14.15 14.67
N VAL A 420 8.90 14.13 13.63
CA VAL A 420 8.79 12.97 12.72
C VAL A 420 10.10 12.70 11.99
N SER A 421 10.85 13.74 11.62
CA SER A 421 12.19 13.56 11.05
C SER A 421 13.16 12.97 12.06
N GLY A 422 13.11 13.41 13.32
CA GLY A 422 13.86 12.82 14.43
C GLY A 422 13.55 11.34 14.63
N LEU A 423 12.26 10.99 14.73
CA LEU A 423 11.82 9.59 14.87
C LEU A 423 12.30 8.71 13.72
N VAL A 424 12.15 9.17 12.48
CA VAL A 424 12.59 8.42 11.29
C VAL A 424 14.11 8.25 11.30
N ASN A 425 14.87 9.30 11.59
CA ASN A 425 16.33 9.23 11.62
C ASN A 425 16.83 8.28 12.72
N SER A 426 16.28 8.36 13.93
CA SER A 426 16.62 7.44 15.02
C SER A 426 16.32 5.98 14.64
N ALA A 427 15.17 5.73 14.02
CA ALA A 427 14.80 4.39 13.57
C ALA A 427 15.75 3.87 12.47
N LEU A 428 16.13 4.71 11.50
CA LEU A 428 17.04 4.34 10.41
C LEU A 428 18.46 4.05 10.91
N VAL A 429 18.95 4.83 11.88
CA VAL A 429 20.25 4.58 12.53
C VAL A 429 20.25 3.21 13.19
N MET A 430 19.18 2.87 13.93
CA MET A 430 19.04 1.55 14.56
C MET A 430 18.86 0.42 13.54
N ALA A 431 18.23 0.69 12.40
CA ALA A 431 18.02 -0.31 11.36
C ALA A 431 19.33 -0.69 10.65
N GLY A 432 20.19 0.28 10.35
CA GLY A 432 21.43 0.09 9.59
C GLY A 432 22.57 -0.61 10.35
N GLU A 433 22.64 -0.45 11.68
CA GLU A 433 23.71 -1.04 12.50
C GLU A 433 23.28 -2.43 13.06
N ALA A 434 24.07 -3.46 12.72
CA ALA A 434 23.94 -4.78 13.35
C ALA A 434 24.34 -4.67 14.83
N GLY A 435 23.56 -5.26 15.74
CA GLY A 435 23.80 -5.14 17.18
C GLY A 435 23.39 -3.81 17.83
N ALA A 436 22.84 -2.85 17.07
CA ALA A 436 22.39 -1.55 17.59
C ALA A 436 21.48 -1.66 18.83
N LEU A 437 20.59 -2.65 18.85
CA LEU A 437 19.69 -2.88 19.98
C LEU A 437 20.47 -3.27 21.26
N HIS A 438 21.48 -4.13 21.15
CA HIS A 438 22.29 -4.52 22.31
C HIS A 438 23.07 -3.33 22.83
N LYS A 439 23.70 -2.56 21.94
CA LYS A 439 24.41 -1.32 22.29
C LYS A 439 23.49 -0.33 23.00
N LEU A 440 22.28 -0.11 22.50
CA LEU A 440 21.31 0.79 23.12
C LEU A 440 20.81 0.28 24.47
N ARG A 441 20.61 -1.03 24.65
CA ARG A 441 20.27 -1.60 25.95
C ARG A 441 21.38 -1.40 26.97
N SER A 442 22.63 -1.63 26.58
CA SER A 442 23.80 -1.37 27.45
C SER A 442 23.91 0.11 27.81
N LEU A 443 23.71 1.01 26.85
CA LEU A 443 23.72 2.46 27.12
C LEU A 443 22.56 2.89 28.02
N LEU A 444 21.34 2.37 27.78
CA LEU A 444 20.19 2.67 28.62
C LEU A 444 20.41 2.19 30.05
N PHE A 445 20.96 0.98 30.22
CA PHE A 445 21.35 0.48 31.53
C PHE A 445 22.32 1.43 32.23
N ASN A 446 23.39 1.85 31.55
CA ASN A 446 24.39 2.76 32.12
C ASN A 446 23.76 4.11 32.51
N VAL A 447 22.85 4.65 31.69
CA VAL A 447 22.12 5.90 31.97
C VAL A 447 21.23 5.75 33.21
N ILE A 448 20.55 4.61 33.37
CA ILE A 448 19.72 4.34 34.55
C ILE A 448 20.61 4.13 35.78
N ALA A 449 21.64 3.29 35.68
CA ALA A 449 22.51 2.92 36.79
C ALA A 449 23.28 4.11 37.39
N ALA A 450 23.72 5.04 36.54
CA ALA A 450 24.41 6.26 36.97
C ALA A 450 23.52 7.17 37.84
N ASP A 451 22.22 7.17 37.59
CA ASP A 451 21.25 8.08 38.21
C ASP A 451 20.28 7.35 39.14
N LEU A 452 20.53 6.07 39.40
CA LEU A 452 19.63 5.24 40.18
C LEU A 452 19.77 5.55 41.68
N ASP A 453 18.72 6.18 42.21
CA ASP A 453 18.49 6.40 43.62
C ASP A 453 17.59 5.27 44.18
N ILE A 454 18.17 4.44 45.05
CA ILE A 454 17.48 3.30 45.66
C ILE A 454 17.05 3.67 47.07
N LYS A 455 15.74 3.72 47.30
CA LYS A 455 15.15 4.04 48.60
C LYS A 455 14.59 2.78 49.22
N LYS A 456 15.09 2.39 50.39
CA LYS A 456 14.60 1.21 51.15
C LYS A 456 13.33 1.53 51.92
N GLU A 457 12.31 2.02 51.21
CA GLU A 457 11.01 2.38 51.76
C GLU A 457 9.91 2.03 50.76
N MET A 458 8.65 2.06 51.23
CA MET A 458 7.50 1.83 50.35
C MET A 458 7.38 2.97 49.32
N PRO A 459 6.94 2.69 48.08
CA PRO A 459 6.71 3.74 47.08
C PRO A 459 5.72 4.78 47.61
N PRO A 460 5.87 6.07 47.22
CA PRO A 460 5.05 7.14 47.72
C PRO A 460 3.58 6.91 47.30
N SER A 461 2.67 6.90 48.27
CA SER A 461 1.23 6.73 48.04
C SER A 461 0.57 8.03 47.56
N ASN A 462 1.08 8.62 46.49
CA ASN A 462 0.54 9.84 45.89
C ASN A 462 -0.44 9.48 44.77
N VAL A 463 -1.72 9.77 44.99
CA VAL A 463 -2.81 9.48 44.03
C VAL A 463 -2.54 10.09 42.65
N LEU A 464 -2.08 11.34 42.59
CA LEU A 464 -1.80 12.02 41.31
C LEU A 464 -0.64 11.38 40.56
N LEU A 465 0.36 10.87 41.27
CA LEU A 465 1.48 10.15 40.67
C LEU A 465 1.03 8.79 40.10
N GLU A 466 0.20 8.06 40.84
CA GLU A 466 -0.34 6.77 40.38
C GLU A 466 -1.29 6.92 39.19
N GLU A 467 -2.12 7.97 39.18
CA GLU A 467 -2.97 8.34 38.05
C GLU A 467 -2.12 8.65 36.83
N TYR A 468 -1.14 9.56 36.96
CA TYR A 468 -0.22 9.89 35.87
C TYR A 468 0.51 8.65 35.33
N ARG A 469 1.05 7.81 36.21
CA ARG A 469 1.75 6.58 35.81
C ARG A 469 0.81 5.62 35.09
N THR A 470 -0.40 5.45 35.61
CA THR A 470 -1.40 4.57 35.00
C THR A 470 -1.80 5.07 33.61
N ASP A 471 -2.05 6.37 33.46
CA ASP A 471 -2.46 6.96 32.19
C ASP A 471 -1.34 6.93 31.16
N MET A 472 -0.11 7.26 31.56
CA MET A 472 1.07 7.17 30.70
C MET A 472 1.34 5.73 30.23
N LEU A 473 1.28 4.75 31.13
CA LEU A 473 1.47 3.35 30.76
C LEU A 473 0.33 2.84 29.87
N LYS A 474 -0.93 3.21 30.14
CA LYS A 474 -2.05 2.88 29.26
C LYS A 474 -1.90 3.49 27.87
N LEU A 475 -1.39 4.72 27.78
CA LEU A 475 -1.16 5.43 26.53
C LEU A 475 -0.12 4.72 25.66
N TYR A 476 1.03 4.36 26.23
CA TYR A 476 2.15 3.81 25.46
C TYR A 476 2.28 2.27 25.48
N LEU A 477 1.55 1.59 26.38
CA LEU A 477 1.45 0.13 26.47
C LEU A 477 -0.02 -0.32 26.38
N PRO A 478 -0.74 0.00 25.29
CA PRO A 478 -2.17 -0.29 25.20
C PRO A 478 -2.41 -1.79 25.34
N GLN A 479 -3.26 -2.15 26.30
CA GLN A 479 -3.67 -3.55 26.53
C GLN A 479 -4.92 -3.95 25.76
N GLU A 480 -5.71 -2.96 25.31
CA GLU A 480 -7.04 -3.17 24.71
C GLU A 480 -7.14 -2.71 23.25
N SER A 481 -6.01 -2.42 22.59
CA SER A 481 -6.02 -2.00 21.19
C SER A 481 -6.69 -3.02 20.28
N LEU A 482 -7.66 -2.57 19.47
CA LEU A 482 -8.34 -3.36 18.44
C LEU A 482 -7.36 -3.93 17.40
N ASP A 483 -6.26 -3.22 17.15
CA ASP A 483 -5.25 -3.59 16.15
C ASP A 483 -4.15 -4.50 16.73
N GLY A 484 -4.11 -4.68 18.06
CA GLY A 484 -3.07 -5.41 18.76
C GLY A 484 -3.26 -6.92 18.77
N THR A 485 -2.26 -7.67 18.30
CA THR A 485 -2.25 -9.14 18.42
C THR A 485 -2.36 -9.56 19.91
N ARG A 486 -2.97 -10.72 20.20
CA ARG A 486 -3.06 -11.27 21.58
C ARG A 486 -1.68 -11.35 22.25
N ARG A 487 -0.64 -11.71 21.48
CA ARG A 487 0.75 -11.78 21.93
C ARG A 487 1.29 -10.40 22.33
N GLN A 488 0.98 -9.37 21.58
CA GLN A 488 1.41 -8.00 21.89
C GLN A 488 0.74 -7.46 23.15
N ARG A 489 -0.56 -7.72 23.32
CA ARG A 489 -1.29 -7.35 24.56
C ARG A 489 -0.71 -8.01 25.80
N HIS A 490 -0.37 -9.30 25.72
CA HIS A 490 0.32 -10.01 26.80
C HIS A 490 1.67 -9.39 27.14
N ARG A 491 2.49 -9.10 26.11
CA ARG A 491 3.79 -8.45 26.31
C ARG A 491 3.65 -7.07 26.93
N ASN A 492 2.65 -6.28 26.53
CA ASN A 492 2.42 -4.96 27.12
C ASN A 492 2.03 -5.07 28.61
N ARG A 493 1.24 -6.07 29.01
CA ARG A 493 0.95 -6.35 30.42
C ARG A 493 2.20 -6.69 31.23
N GLU A 494 3.06 -7.56 30.70
CA GLU A 494 4.32 -7.91 31.36
C GLU A 494 5.23 -6.69 31.52
N ARG A 495 5.36 -5.89 30.44
CA ARG A 495 6.14 -4.65 30.45
C ARG A 495 5.59 -3.67 31.48
N GLU A 496 4.28 -3.45 31.50
CA GLU A 496 3.63 -2.56 32.44
C GLU A 496 3.89 -3.01 33.89
N TYR A 497 3.75 -4.29 34.18
CA TYR A 497 4.04 -4.85 35.50
C TYR A 497 5.48 -4.57 35.94
N VAL A 498 6.46 -4.84 35.05
CA VAL A 498 7.89 -4.61 35.33
C VAL A 498 8.17 -3.12 35.58
N LEU A 499 7.68 -2.24 34.71
CA LEU A 499 7.93 -0.80 34.82
C LEU A 499 7.26 -0.22 36.07
N ARG A 500 6.03 -0.63 36.41
CA ARG A 500 5.36 -0.24 37.65
C ARG A 500 6.11 -0.72 38.89
N SER A 501 6.76 -1.88 38.83
CA SER A 501 7.45 -2.47 39.99
C SER A 501 8.80 -1.80 40.25
N PHE A 502 9.59 -1.56 39.19
CA PHE A 502 10.96 -1.07 39.34
C PHE A 502 11.11 0.44 39.15
N LEU A 503 10.29 1.09 38.31
CA LEU A 503 10.28 2.55 38.09
C LEU A 503 9.12 3.20 38.85
N ASN A 504 9.02 2.86 40.14
CA ASN A 504 7.91 3.20 41.03
C ASN A 504 8.09 4.55 41.77
N GLY A 505 9.12 5.33 41.42
CA GLY A 505 9.32 6.67 41.95
C GLY A 505 8.58 7.77 41.18
N TYR A 506 9.01 9.01 41.40
CA TYR A 506 8.44 10.17 40.71
C TYR A 506 8.94 10.24 39.26
N ILE A 507 8.08 9.91 38.29
CA ILE A 507 8.48 9.79 36.87
C ILE A 507 8.29 11.07 36.05
N ASN A 508 7.41 11.98 36.49
CA ASN A 508 7.01 13.21 35.76
C ASN A 508 7.71 14.48 36.26
N THR A 509 8.22 14.46 37.49
CA THR A 509 8.88 15.65 38.06
C THR A 509 10.25 15.86 37.41
N ASP A 510 10.72 17.11 37.39
CA ASP A 510 12.11 17.47 37.08
C ASP A 510 13.10 16.94 38.16
N CYS A 511 12.87 15.74 38.68
CA CYS A 511 13.79 15.06 39.56
C CYS A 511 15.00 14.61 38.74
N ASP A 512 16.19 14.98 39.20
CA ASP A 512 17.48 14.76 38.52
C ASP A 512 17.92 13.28 38.48
N GLY A 513 17.04 12.30 38.70
CA GLY A 513 17.43 10.90 38.73
C GLY A 513 16.29 9.89 38.58
N VAL A 514 16.69 8.63 38.38
CA VAL A 514 15.79 7.48 38.31
C VAL A 514 15.61 6.93 39.72
N GLN A 515 14.38 6.81 40.18
CA GLN A 515 14.10 6.37 41.55
C GLN A 515 13.49 4.97 41.58
N HIS A 516 14.05 4.12 42.45
CA HIS A 516 13.49 2.82 42.79
C HIS A 516 13.24 2.73 44.29
N PHE A 517 11.98 2.61 44.67
CA PHE A 517 11.53 2.34 46.03
C PHE A 517 11.51 0.82 46.24
N CYS A 518 12.56 0.31 46.88
CA CYS A 518 12.80 -1.11 47.12
C CYS A 518 12.06 -1.53 48.40
N ALA A 519 10.85 -2.08 48.22
CA ALA A 519 10.06 -2.61 49.32
C ALA A 519 10.76 -3.81 50.00
N PRO A 520 10.46 -4.13 51.28
CA PRO A 520 11.02 -5.29 51.95
C PRO A 520 10.80 -6.58 51.14
N GLY A 521 11.89 -7.28 50.84
CA GLY A 521 11.88 -8.52 50.03
C GLY A 521 11.92 -8.31 48.51
N CYS A 522 12.08 -7.07 48.02
CA CYS A 522 12.24 -6.79 46.58
C CYS A 522 13.65 -7.13 46.06
N CYS A 523 14.69 -6.56 46.70
CA CYS A 523 16.10 -6.84 46.41
C CYS A 523 16.89 -6.81 47.73
N GLU A 524 17.91 -7.67 47.84
CA GLU A 524 18.83 -7.76 48.97
C GLU A 524 19.76 -6.54 49.02
N ASP A 525 20.31 -6.16 47.86
CA ASP A 525 21.27 -5.06 47.74
C ASP A 525 21.16 -4.26 46.42
N ARG A 526 22.08 -3.29 46.27
CA ARG A 526 22.16 -2.44 45.08
C ARG A 526 22.57 -3.24 43.84
N GLN A 527 23.44 -4.23 43.96
CA GLN A 527 23.91 -5.04 42.83
C GLN A 527 22.78 -5.91 42.28
N GLU A 528 21.99 -6.53 43.15
CA GLU A 528 20.80 -7.27 42.76
C GLU A 528 19.76 -6.35 42.11
N THR A 529 19.55 -5.15 42.66
CA THR A 529 18.65 -4.15 42.05
C THR A 529 19.10 -3.79 40.63
N LEU A 530 20.40 -3.52 40.43
CA LEU A 530 20.96 -3.21 39.12
C LEU A 530 20.83 -4.40 38.15
N LYS A 531 21.07 -5.63 38.63
CA LYS A 531 20.88 -6.85 37.85
C LYS A 531 19.42 -7.01 37.41
N CYS A 532 18.46 -6.79 38.30
CA CYS A 532 17.03 -6.81 38.00
C CYS A 532 16.63 -5.73 36.99
N ILE A 533 17.16 -4.51 37.12
CA ILE A 533 16.95 -3.43 36.13
C ILE A 533 17.47 -3.84 34.76
N TYR A 534 18.68 -4.40 34.70
CA TYR A 534 19.26 -4.86 33.44
C TYR A 534 18.43 -5.97 32.79
N LEU A 535 18.02 -6.98 33.57
CA LEU A 535 17.32 -8.16 33.06
C LEU A 535 15.85 -7.89 32.71
N PHE A 536 15.16 -7.03 33.46
CA PHE A 536 13.72 -6.83 33.32
C PHE A 536 13.37 -5.45 32.77
N VAL A 537 13.87 -4.37 33.38
CA VAL A 537 13.48 -2.99 33.03
C VAL A 537 13.98 -2.61 31.65
N VAL A 538 15.25 -2.87 31.34
CA VAL A 538 15.85 -2.50 30.06
C VAL A 538 15.15 -3.19 28.88
N PRO A 539 14.87 -4.51 28.89
CA PRO A 539 14.05 -5.14 27.86
C PRO A 539 12.59 -4.69 27.84
N ALA A 540 12.03 -4.29 28.98
CA ALA A 540 10.67 -3.75 29.04
C ALA A 540 10.58 -2.36 28.37
N LEU A 541 11.59 -1.51 28.55
CA LEU A 541 11.69 -0.20 27.88
C LEU A 541 12.09 -0.34 26.40
N LEU A 542 13.05 -1.23 26.09
CA LEU A 542 13.62 -1.45 24.75
C LEU A 542 13.42 -2.89 24.26
N PRO A 543 12.18 -3.33 23.93
CA PRO A 543 11.91 -4.72 23.56
C PRO A 543 12.44 -5.09 22.17
N SER A 544 12.56 -4.10 21.28
CA SER A 544 13.01 -4.27 19.90
C SER A 544 13.69 -2.99 19.40
N LYS A 545 14.24 -3.04 18.17
CA LYS A 545 14.61 -1.82 17.44
C LYS A 545 13.38 -0.90 17.29
N LEU A 546 13.61 0.41 17.27
CA LEU A 546 12.58 1.42 17.04
C LEU A 546 11.96 1.19 15.65
N PRO A 547 10.63 0.98 15.55
CA PRO A 547 9.97 0.87 14.25
C PRO A 547 10.13 2.16 13.44
N VAL A 548 10.27 2.04 12.11
CA VAL A 548 10.37 3.21 11.24
C VAL A 548 8.97 3.80 11.03
N LEU A 549 8.80 5.08 11.36
CA LEU A 549 7.55 5.79 11.09
C LEU A 549 7.32 5.91 9.58
N CYS A 550 6.21 5.35 9.09
CA CYS A 550 5.83 5.46 7.69
C CYS A 550 5.11 6.79 7.43
N ARG A 551 5.83 7.79 6.88
CA ARG A 551 5.23 9.11 6.57
C ARG A 551 4.04 9.04 5.61
N LYS A 552 3.98 8.00 4.77
CA LYS A 552 2.97 7.83 3.72
C LYS A 552 1.83 6.90 4.12
N GLY A 553 2.01 6.12 5.20
CA GLY A 553 1.05 5.10 5.65
C GLY A 553 0.47 5.49 6.99
N TRP A 554 -0.82 5.30 7.15
CA TRP A 554 -1.56 5.54 8.39
C TRP A 554 -1.40 4.38 9.38
N HIS A 555 -1.18 3.17 8.88
CA HIS A 555 -0.90 2.02 9.73
C HIS A 555 0.44 2.16 10.44
N ASN A 556 0.50 1.67 11.67
CA ASN A 556 1.73 1.51 12.46
C ASN A 556 2.46 2.81 12.81
N GLN A 557 1.82 3.99 12.69
CA GLN A 557 2.43 5.26 13.09
C GLN A 557 2.53 5.43 14.61
N CYS A 558 1.64 4.78 15.36
CA CYS A 558 1.65 4.83 16.83
C CYS A 558 2.87 4.11 17.40
N TYR A 559 3.32 2.98 16.82
CA TYR A 559 4.40 2.21 17.44
C TYR A 559 5.74 2.95 17.63
N PRO A 560 6.26 3.72 16.66
CA PRO A 560 7.42 4.58 16.90
C PRO A 560 7.18 5.63 17.99
N VAL A 561 5.97 6.19 18.05
CA VAL A 561 5.58 7.20 19.04
C VAL A 561 5.48 6.58 20.42
N ASP A 562 4.85 5.41 20.55
CA ASP A 562 4.72 4.67 21.80
C ASP A 562 6.09 4.23 22.32
N TRP A 563 6.97 3.79 21.42
CA TRP A 563 8.32 3.38 21.76
C TRP A 563 9.14 4.55 22.33
N CYS A 564 9.17 5.70 21.64
CA CYS A 564 9.92 6.86 22.10
C CYS A 564 9.24 7.55 23.28
N GLY A 565 7.92 7.67 23.24
CA GLY A 565 7.09 8.29 24.26
C GLY A 565 7.19 7.58 25.59
N LEU A 566 7.19 6.24 25.61
CA LEU A 566 7.39 5.47 26.83
C LEU A 566 8.74 5.78 27.49
N LEU A 567 9.82 5.82 26.71
CA LEU A 567 11.16 6.14 27.21
C LEU A 567 11.27 7.60 27.66
N GLU A 568 10.72 8.55 26.91
CA GLU A 568 10.78 9.96 27.26
C GLU A 568 9.94 10.27 28.51
N ALA A 569 8.79 9.62 28.65
CA ALA A 569 7.90 9.80 29.81
C ALA A 569 8.44 9.18 31.10
N HIS A 570 9.43 8.29 31.03
CA HIS A 570 10.18 7.83 32.19
C HIS A 570 11.47 8.62 32.31
N HIS A 571 11.50 9.66 33.16
CA HIS A 571 12.73 10.42 33.49
C HIS A 571 13.52 10.95 32.28
N ARG A 572 12.84 11.28 31.16
CA ARG A 572 13.47 11.72 29.90
C ARG A 572 14.55 10.76 29.39
N LEU A 573 14.38 9.46 29.63
CA LEU A 573 15.38 8.44 29.29
C LEU A 573 15.64 8.37 27.78
N PHE A 574 14.67 8.68 26.92
CA PHE A 574 14.88 8.69 25.47
C PHE A 574 15.93 9.74 25.05
N SER A 575 15.74 10.99 25.45
CA SER A 575 16.68 12.08 25.15
C SER A 575 18.09 11.78 25.66
N ARG A 576 18.20 11.29 26.90
CA ARG A 576 19.47 10.92 27.52
C ARG A 576 20.15 9.74 26.82
N LEU A 577 19.38 8.72 26.46
CA LEU A 577 19.86 7.56 25.70
C LEU A 577 20.42 7.96 24.34
N LEU A 578 19.72 8.83 23.60
CA LEU A 578 20.19 9.29 22.29
C LEU A 578 21.45 10.15 22.40
N LEU A 579 21.56 11.02 23.41
CA LEU A 579 22.78 11.79 23.65
C LEU A 579 23.98 10.88 23.95
N ALA A 580 23.77 9.85 24.79
CA ALA A 580 24.78 8.84 25.06
C ALA A 580 25.14 8.03 23.79
N PHE A 581 24.15 7.69 22.96
CA PHE A 581 24.36 6.93 21.73
C PHE A 581 25.16 7.69 20.67
N VAL A 582 24.92 9.00 20.51
CA VAL A 582 25.66 9.86 19.57
C VAL A 582 27.07 10.18 20.08
N GLY A 583 27.39 9.83 21.33
CA GLY A 583 28.69 10.13 21.94
C GLY A 583 28.82 11.60 22.35
N SER A 584 27.70 12.30 22.58
CA SER A 584 27.74 13.66 23.10
C SER A 584 28.37 13.63 24.50
N PRO A 585 29.35 14.49 24.81
CA PRO A 585 29.87 14.61 26.16
C PRO A 585 28.78 15.22 27.04
N HIS A 586 27.92 14.38 27.61
CA HIS A 586 27.07 14.79 28.71
C HIS A 586 28.02 15.24 29.82
N ARG A 587 28.13 16.56 30.05
CA ARG A 587 28.95 17.11 31.14
C ARG A 587 28.53 16.53 32.49
N ASP A 588 27.25 16.16 32.64
CA ASP A 588 26.71 15.55 33.85
C ASP A 588 26.96 14.03 33.92
N LEU A 589 26.85 13.29 32.80
CA LEU A 589 27.19 11.86 32.79
C LEU A 589 28.69 11.61 32.86
N GLN A 590 29.57 12.51 32.43
CA GLN A 590 31.02 12.34 32.64
C GLN A 590 31.39 12.52 34.12
N ALA A 591 30.71 13.43 34.84
CA ALA A 591 30.85 13.56 36.28
C ALA A 591 30.29 12.33 37.02
N SER A 592 29.08 11.87 36.65
CA SER A 592 28.50 10.63 37.21
C SER A 592 29.22 9.36 36.77
N ALA A 593 29.79 9.30 35.57
CA ALA A 593 30.59 8.17 35.10
C ALA A 593 31.96 8.14 35.76
N ALA A 594 32.57 9.29 36.06
CA ALA A 594 33.77 9.36 36.90
C ALA A 594 33.47 8.95 38.36
N ALA A 595 32.27 9.24 38.87
CA ALA A 595 31.80 8.74 40.16
C ALA A 595 31.43 7.24 40.13
N ALA A 596 30.89 6.74 39.00
CA ALA A 596 30.55 5.34 38.80
C ALA A 596 31.77 4.46 38.46
N THR A 597 32.83 5.00 37.87
CA THR A 597 34.13 4.31 37.75
C THR A 597 34.95 4.35 39.03
N ALA A 598 34.57 5.21 39.99
CA ALA A 598 35.06 5.12 41.37
C ALA A 598 34.34 4.03 42.19
N VAL A 599 33.20 3.52 41.69
CA VAL A 599 32.67 2.21 42.11
C VAL A 599 33.52 1.15 41.42
N ALA A 600 34.09 0.24 42.21
CA ALA A 600 35.26 -0.55 41.84
C ALA A 600 35.12 -1.22 40.46
N PRO A 601 36.16 -1.19 39.59
CA PRO A 601 36.15 -1.86 38.28
C PRO A 601 35.81 -3.36 38.34
N GLU A 602 35.90 -4.00 39.51
CA GLU A 602 35.42 -5.36 39.77
C GLU A 602 33.90 -5.52 39.61
N GLU A 603 33.07 -4.51 39.91
CA GLU A 603 31.60 -4.61 39.78
C GLU A 603 31.15 -4.54 38.32
N ALA A 604 31.79 -3.69 37.51
CA ALA A 604 31.53 -3.62 36.07
C ALA A 604 32.01 -4.90 35.34
N LEU A 605 33.14 -5.47 35.79
CA LEU A 605 33.66 -6.76 35.30
C LEU A 605 32.80 -7.94 35.74
N ALA A 606 32.24 -7.93 36.95
CA ALA A 606 31.28 -8.94 37.38
C ALA A 606 30.06 -8.93 36.46
N VAL A 607 29.43 -7.77 36.25
CA VAL A 607 28.27 -7.65 35.35
C VAL A 607 28.62 -8.03 33.90
N ALA A 608 29.81 -7.68 33.40
CA ALA A 608 30.29 -8.12 32.09
C ALA A 608 30.55 -9.65 32.02
N GLY A 609 31.01 -10.27 33.11
CA GLY A 609 31.17 -11.71 33.24
C GLY A 609 29.85 -12.48 33.31
N TRP A 610 28.75 -11.84 33.72
CA TRP A 610 27.38 -12.39 33.61
C TRP A 610 26.80 -12.29 32.19
N LEU A 611 27.40 -11.47 31.30
CA LEU A 611 26.92 -11.22 29.93
C LEU A 611 27.54 -12.14 28.88
N LEU A 612 28.68 -12.75 29.20
CA LEU A 612 29.30 -13.86 28.46
C LEU A 612 28.74 -15.18 29.00
#